data_AF-A2BU91-F1
#
_entry.id   AF-A2BU91-F1
#
_cell.length_a   1.000
_cell.length_b   1.000
_cell.length_c   1.000
_cell.angle_alpha   90.00
_cell.angle_beta   90.00
_cell.angle_gamma   90.00
#
_symmetry.space_group_name_H-M   'P 1'
#
loop_
_entity.id
_entity.type
_entity.pdbx_description
1 polymer ?
#
loop_
_entity_poly.entity_id
_entity_poly.type
_entity_poly.pdbx_seq_one_letter_code
_entity_poly.pdbx_strand_id
1 'polypeptide(L)' 'MKKENNYAGGLSNYIVLKGKKEVIFYLHNPYPDCLEIPDIMKQRFPSDYKSIVVNSLDEFKKYGGKV' A
#
# COMPACT_ATOMS: atom_id res chain seq x y z
N MET A 1 -23.82 -13.22 18.43
CA MET A 1 -23.30 -11.94 17.92
C MET A 1 -22.00 -12.25 17.20
N LYS A 2 -21.99 -12.24 15.86
CA LYS A 2 -20.78 -12.49 15.07
C LYS A 2 -19.83 -11.33 15.36
N LYS A 3 -18.61 -11.63 15.82
CA LYS A 3 -17.54 -10.61 15.89
C LYS A 3 -17.25 -10.22 14.45
N GLU A 4 -17.86 -9.13 14.00
CA GLU A 4 -17.40 -8.42 12.81
C GLU A 4 -15.98 -7.99 13.14
N ASN A 5 -15.01 -8.64 12.50
CA ASN A 5 -13.62 -8.24 12.59
C ASN A 5 -13.53 -6.85 11.98
N ASN A 6 -13.64 -5.83 12.82
CA ASN A 6 -13.27 -4.46 12.50
C ASN A 6 -11.80 -4.50 12.09
N TYR A 7 -11.52 -4.67 10.80
CA TYR A 7 -10.25 -4.31 10.19
C TYR A 7 -10.15 -2.78 10.27
N ALA A 8 -9.94 -2.28 11.49
CA ALA A 8 -9.56 -0.90 11.73
C ALA A 8 -8.22 -0.70 11.03
N GLY A 9 -8.27 -0.03 9.88
CA GLY A 9 -7.16 0.17 8.98
C GLY A 9 -5.91 0.70 9.70
N GLY A 10 -4.92 -0.15 9.82
CA GLY A 10 -3.56 0.18 10.22
C GLY A 10 -2.66 -0.90 9.65
N LEU A 11 -1.41 -0.56 9.33
CA LEU A 11 -0.31 -1.42 8.84
C LEU A 11 0.13 -1.18 7.40
N SER A 12 -0.27 -0.09 6.74
CA SER A 12 0.33 0.31 5.45
C SER A 12 0.96 1.70 5.53
N ASN A 13 2.28 1.79 5.33
CA ASN A 13 2.94 3.06 5.03
C ASN A 13 2.99 3.23 3.50
N TYR A 14 3.00 4.47 2.99
CA TYR A 14 3.13 4.69 1.55
C TYR A 14 3.94 5.94 1.19
N ILE A 15 4.51 5.93 -0.01
CA ILE A 15 5.19 7.07 -0.64
C ILE A 15 4.59 7.29 -2.02
N VAL A 16 4.33 8.56 -2.35
CA VAL A 16 3.80 8.97 -3.66
C VAL A 16 4.88 9.68 -4.46
N LEU A 17 5.21 9.15 -5.63
CA LEU A 17 6.17 9.72 -6.57
C LEU A 17 5.42 10.40 -7.73
N LYS A 18 5.03 11.67 -7.54
CA LYS A 18 4.18 12.42 -8.49
C LYS A 18 4.74 12.50 -9.91
N GLY A 19 6.06 12.66 -10.05
CA GLY A 19 6.72 12.75 -11.37
C GLY A 19 6.63 11.46 -12.21
N LYS A 20 6.43 10.31 -11.55
CA LYS A 20 6.28 9.00 -12.21
C LYS A 20 4.86 8.44 -12.13
N LYS A 21 3.96 9.12 -11.42
CA LYS A 21 2.63 8.62 -11.06
C LYS A 21 2.71 7.23 -10.41
N GLU A 22 3.67 7.03 -9.51
CA GLU A 22 3.85 5.77 -8.79
C GLU A 22 3.47 5.93 -7.32
N VAL A 23 2.78 4.95 -6.75
CA VAL A 23 2.51 4.84 -5.31
C VAL A 23 3.12 3.55 -4.80
N ILE A 24 3.99 3.67 -3.81
CA ILE A 24 4.66 2.53 -3.19
C ILE A 24 4.03 2.30 -1.82
N PHE A 25 3.54 1.10 -1.59
CA PHE A 25 2.90 0.69 -0.34
C PHE A 25 3.76 -0.34 0.38
N TYR A 26 4.08 -0.06 1.62
CA TYR A 26 4.73 -1.00 2.52
C TYR A 26 3.70 -1.60 3.47
N LEU A 27 3.49 -2.91 3.35
CA LEU A 27 2.61 -3.68 4.21
C LEU A 27 3.44 -4.36 5.30
N HIS A 28 3.20 -3.97 6.56
CA HIS A 28 3.96 -4.49 7.71
C HIS A 28 3.64 -5.95 8.02
N ASN A 29 2.42 -6.39 7.70
CA ASN A 29 1.96 -7.76 7.88
C ASN A 29 1.62 -8.37 6.51
N PRO A 30 1.76 -9.70 6.34
CA PRO A 30 1.26 -10.38 5.17
C PRO A 30 -0.22 -10.08 5.03
N TYR A 31 -0.55 -9.32 4.00
CA TYR A 31 -1.91 -8.98 3.68
C TYR A 31 -2.57 -10.24 3.12
N PRO A 32 -3.82 -10.55 3.49
CA PRO A 32 -4.48 -11.74 2.97
C PRO A 32 -4.50 -11.69 1.44
N ASP A 33 -3.99 -12.73 0.78
CA ASP A 33 -4.03 -12.83 -0.70
C ASP A 33 -5.47 -12.78 -1.25
N CYS A 34 -6.45 -13.06 -0.37
CA CYS A 34 -7.87 -12.99 -0.68
C CYS A 34 -8.44 -11.56 -0.74
N LEU A 35 -7.70 -10.55 -0.28
CA LEU A 35 -8.07 -9.15 -0.45
C LEU A 35 -7.30 -8.59 -1.64
N GLU A 36 -8.02 -8.15 -2.66
CA GLU A 36 -7.44 -7.45 -3.80
C GLU A 36 -6.91 -6.09 -3.35
N ILE A 37 -5.64 -6.08 -2.93
CA ILE A 37 -4.85 -4.89 -2.64
C ILE A 37 -5.07 -3.77 -3.69
N PRO A 38 -5.14 -4.06 -5.01
CA PRO A 38 -5.36 -3.03 -6.03
C PRO A 38 -6.62 -2.21 -5.82
N ASP A 39 -7.71 -2.78 -5.32
CA ASP A 39 -9.00 -2.08 -5.28
C ASP A 39 -9.09 -1.06 -4.15
N ILE A 40 -8.54 -1.38 -2.98
CA ILE A 40 -8.42 -0.41 -1.88
C ILE A 40 -7.44 0.72 -2.26
N MET A 41 -6.42 0.41 -3.06
CA MET A 41 -5.45 1.40 -3.54
C MET A 41 -6.04 2.31 -4.62
N LYS A 42 -6.78 1.77 -5.59
CA LYS A 42 -7.53 2.53 -6.60
C LYS A 42 -8.56 3.49 -6.00
N GLN A 43 -9.14 3.16 -4.84
CA GLN A 43 -10.07 4.07 -4.16
C GLN A 43 -9.37 5.31 -3.58
N ARG A 44 -8.07 5.22 -3.25
CA ARG A 44 -7.32 6.31 -2.61
C ARG A 44 -6.52 7.17 -3.59
N PHE A 45 -6.19 6.64 -4.76
CA PHE A 45 -5.34 7.31 -5.75
C PHE A 45 -5.96 7.27 -7.15
N PRO A 46 -5.67 8.26 -8.01
CA PRO A 46 -6.15 8.26 -9.39
C PRO A 46 -5.77 6.97 -10.14
N SER A 47 -6.65 6.55 -11.06
CA SER A 47 -6.51 5.29 -11.80
C SER A 47 -5.29 5.23 -12.73
N ASP A 48 -4.71 6.38 -13.07
CA ASP A 48 -3.49 6.49 -13.87
C ASP A 48 -2.20 6.35 -13.04
N TYR A 49 -2.31 6.16 -11.72
CA TYR A 49 -1.16 5.86 -10.86
C TYR A 49 -0.89 4.37 -10.81
N LYS A 50 0.37 4.00 -11.00
CA LYS A 50 0.85 2.63 -10.82
C LYS A 50 1.08 2.36 -9.33
N SER A 51 0.41 1.34 -8.80
CA SER A 51 0.58 0.89 -7.42
C SER A 51 1.63 -0.23 -7.33
N ILE A 52 2.57 -0.11 -6.41
CA ILE A 52 3.62 -1.10 -6.14
C ILE A 52 3.53 -1.46 -4.67
N VAL A 53 3.50 -2.76 -4.37
CA VAL A 53 3.39 -3.28 -3.02
C VAL A 53 4.72 -3.94 -2.65
N VAL A 54 5.26 -3.57 -1.49
CA VAL A 54 6.46 -4.18 -0.91
C VAL A 54 6.16 -4.69 0.48
N ASN A 55 6.73 -5.83 0.83
CA ASN A 55 6.63 -6.45 2.15
C ASN A 55 7.91 -6.28 2.98
N SER A 56 8.93 -5.62 2.43
CA SER A 56 10.21 -5.32 3.09
C SER A 56 10.37 -3.83 3.34
N LEU A 57 10.66 -3.46 4.59
CA LEU A 57 10.95 -2.08 4.97
C LEU A 57 12.20 -1.54 4.27
N ASP A 58 13.21 -2.38 4.07
CA ASP A 58 14.44 -1.99 3.37
C ASP A 58 14.17 -1.72 1.89
N GLU A 59 13.30 -2.50 1.27
CA GLU A 59 12.85 -2.25 -0.10
C GLU A 59 12.06 -0.94 -0.18
N PHE A 60 11.13 -0.70 0.75
CA PHE A 60 10.36 0.53 0.83
C PHE A 60 11.24 1.79 0.95
N LYS A 61 12.26 1.73 1.81
CA LYS A 61 13.20 2.85 2.02
C LYS A 61 13.97 3.24 0.76
N LYS A 62 14.23 2.31 -0.18
CA LYS A 62 14.88 2.62 -1.47
C LYS A 62 14.09 3.63 -2.31
N TYR A 63 12.77 3.69 -2.13
CA TYR A 63 11.91 4.64 -2.84
C TYR A 63 11.88 6.01 -2.17
N GLY A 64 12.02 6.09 -0.85
CA GLY A 64 12.04 7.35 -0.09
C GLY A 64 13.42 8.01 0.04
N GLY A 65 14.50 7.24 -0.09
CA GLY A 65 15.88 7.71 0.07
C GLY A 65 16.47 8.46 -1.13
N LYS A 66 15.69 8.77 -2.16
CA LYS A 66 16.12 9.70 -3.22
C LYS A 66 15.88 11.14 -2.74
N VAL A 67 16.79 11.62 -1.91
CA VAL A 67 17.02 13.06 -1.69
C VAL A 67 17.92 13.59 -2.79
#